data_AF-A0A2U0SH25-F1
#
_entry.id   AF-A0A2U0SH25-F1
#
_cell.length_a   1.000
_cell.length_b   1.000
_cell.length_c   1.000
_cell.angle_alpha   90.00
_cell.angle_beta   90.00
_cell.angle_gamma   90.00
#
_symmetry.space_group_name_H-M   'P 1'
#
loop_
_entity.id
_entity.type
_entity.pdbx_description
1 polymer ?
#
loop_
_entity_poly.entity_id
_entity_poly.type
_entity_poly.pdbx_seq_one_letter_code
_entity_poly.pdbx_strand_id
1 'polypeptide(L)' 'MDDSGESLFSVAAANEAAAVDYVTERGFPPVRVERNENGCSVLVFAPLPDTEMFRLANALPVHLSAKIGFVGGAMFE' A
#
# COMPACT_ATOMS: atom_id res chain seq x y z
N MET A 1 20.64 8.99 5.95
CA MET A 1 19.21 9.00 6.29
C MET A 1 18.63 7.83 5.54
N ASP A 2 18.70 6.65 6.14
CA ASP A 2 18.05 5.45 5.62
C ASP A 2 16.61 5.48 6.11
N ASP A 3 15.80 6.26 5.42
CA ASP A 3 14.34 6.20 5.55
C ASP A 3 13.86 4.97 4.77
N SER A 4 14.02 3.79 5.38
CA SER A 4 13.45 2.54 4.85
C SER A 4 11.99 2.42 5.27
N GLY A 5 11.21 3.49 5.09
CA GLY A 5 9.77 3.49 5.35
C GLY A 5 9.06 2.54 4.40
N GLU A 6 8.55 1.43 4.92
CA GLU A 6 7.71 0.52 4.15
C GLU A 6 6.42 1.26 3.75
N SER A 7 6.02 1.15 2.48
CA SER A 7 4.74 1.73 2.04
C SER A 7 3.63 0.73 2.33
N LEU A 8 2.58 1.18 3.01
CA LEU A 8 1.46 0.34 3.42
C LEU A 8 0.18 0.82 2.73
N PHE A 9 -0.59 -0.11 2.20
CA PHE A 9 -1.84 0.20 1.53
C PHE A 9 -2.97 -0.72 1.98
N SER A 10 -3.95 -0.15 2.66
CA SER A 10 -5.09 -0.89 3.19
C SER A 10 -6.23 -0.95 2.19
N VAL A 11 -6.66 -2.16 1.84
CA VAL A 11 -7.80 -2.45 0.96
C VAL A 11 -8.82 -3.33 1.68
N ALA A 12 -10.08 -3.29 1.23
CA ALA A 12 -11.08 -4.23 1.69
C ALA A 12 -10.65 -5.67 1.34
N ALA A 13 -10.81 -6.62 2.26
CA ALA A 13 -10.39 -8.01 2.04
C ALA A 13 -11.07 -8.66 0.82
N ALA A 14 -12.30 -8.26 0.49
CA ALA A 14 -13.00 -8.73 -0.72
C ALA A 14 -12.30 -8.32 -2.02
N ASN A 15 -11.46 -7.27 -1.97
CA ASN A 15 -10.77 -6.70 -3.11
C ASN A 15 -9.26 -6.98 -3.10
N GLU A 16 -8.76 -7.79 -2.17
CA GLU A 16 -7.33 -8.09 -2.02
C GLU A 16 -6.72 -8.58 -3.34
N ALA A 17 -7.31 -9.63 -3.94
CA ALA A 17 -6.80 -10.21 -5.17
C ALA A 17 -6.78 -9.20 -6.33
N ALA A 18 -7.85 -8.41 -6.48
CA ALA A 18 -7.92 -7.39 -7.51
C ALA A 18 -6.92 -6.25 -7.28
N ALA A 19 -6.68 -5.88 -6.01
CA ALA A 19 -5.71 -4.85 -5.66
C ALA A 19 -4.29 -5.32 -5.92
N VAL A 20 -3.94 -6.56 -5.56
CA VAL A 20 -2.63 -7.17 -5.83
C VAL A 20 -2.35 -7.23 -7.33
N ASP A 21 -3.32 -7.72 -8.11
CA ASP A 21 -3.18 -7.84 -9.57
C ASP A 21 -2.94 -6.46 -10.20
N TYR A 22 -3.75 -5.47 -9.81
CA TYR A 22 -3.67 -4.10 -10.31
C TYR A 22 -2.33 -3.41 -10.02
N VAL A 23 -1.80 -3.52 -8.80
CA VAL A 23 -0.50 -2.91 -8.47
C VAL A 23 0.65 -3.65 -9.14
N THR A 24 0.53 -4.97 -9.30
CA THR A 24 1.53 -5.81 -9.97
C THR A 24 1.61 -5.47 -11.47
N GLU A 25 0.47 -5.34 -12.16
CA GLU A 25 0.43 -4.93 -13.57
C GLU A 25 1.07 -3.56 -13.81
N ARG A 26 1.09 -2.70 -12.79
CA ARG A 26 1.70 -1.37 -12.82
C ARG A 26 3.16 -1.33 -12.41
N GLY A 27 3.76 -2.49 -12.13
CA GLY A 27 5.16 -2.62 -11.76
C GLY A 27 5.43 -2.48 -10.26
N PHE A 28 4.39 -2.50 -9.43
CA PHE A 28 4.48 -2.42 -7.97
C PHE A 28 3.97 -3.71 -7.32
N PRO A 29 4.71 -4.83 -7.40
CA PRO A 29 4.32 -6.03 -6.67
C PRO A 29 4.49 -5.80 -5.15
N PRO A 30 3.48 -6.12 -4.33
CA PRO A 30 3.62 -6.09 -2.88
C PRO A 30 4.61 -7.17 -2.43
N VAL A 31 5.42 -6.85 -1.42
CA VAL A 31 6.37 -7.77 -0.79
C VAL A 31 5.63 -8.78 0.07
N ARG A 32 4.60 -8.33 0.77
CA ARG A 32 3.71 -9.18 1.58
C ARG A 32 2.33 -8.55 1.69
N VAL A 33 1.35 -9.39 2.03
CA VAL A 33 -0.01 -8.96 2.34
C VAL A 33 -0.30 -9.36 3.78
N GLU A 34 -0.66 -8.39 4.59
CA GLU A 34 -1.04 -8.57 5.99
C GLU A 34 -2.54 -8.34 6.16
N ARG A 35 -3.13 -8.78 7.27
CA ARG A 35 -4.54 -8.51 7.59
C ARG A 35 -4.61 -7.70 8.87
N ASN A 36 -5.24 -6.54 8.80
CA ASN A 36 -5.42 -5.65 9.95
C ASN A 36 -6.63 -6.10 10.80
N GLU A 37 -6.67 -5.62 12.05
CA GLU A 37 -7.71 -5.87 13.06
C GLU A 37 -9.15 -5.50 12.64
N ASN A 38 -9.32 -4.59 11.68
CA ASN A 38 -10.61 -4.23 11.08
C ASN A 38 -11.04 -5.18 9.94
N GLY A 39 -10.27 -6.24 9.67
CA GLY A 39 -10.54 -7.20 8.60
C GLY A 39 -10.16 -6.71 7.20
N CYS A 40 -9.38 -5.63 7.10
CA CYS A 40 -8.82 -5.14 5.85
C CYS A 40 -7.52 -5.86 5.50
N SER A 41 -7.24 -6.02 4.21
CA SER A 41 -5.94 -6.52 3.74
C SER A 41 -4.99 -5.35 3.52
N VAL A 42 -3.79 -5.43 4.07
CA VAL A 42 -2.74 -4.42 4.00
C VAL A 42 -1.64 -4.93 3.07
N LEU A 43 -1.51 -4.28 1.92
CA LEU A 43 -0.46 -4.53 0.96
C LEU A 43 0.79 -3.78 1.41
N VAL A 44 1.87 -4.52 1.67
CA VAL A 44 3.15 -3.96 2.10
C VAL A 44 4.10 -3.95 0.91
N PHE A 45 4.66 -2.80 0.60
CA PHE A 45 5.62 -2.63 -0.47
C PHE A 45 7.00 -2.29 0.11
N ALA A 46 8.04 -2.67 -0.64
CA ALA A 46 9.39 -2.21 -0.37
C ALA A 46 9.42 -0.66 -0.32
N PRO A 47 10.37 -0.06 0.39
CA PRO A 47 10.54 1.40 0.37
C PRO A 47 10.70 1.86 -1.08
N LEU A 48 9.69 2.57 -1.57
CA LEU A 48 9.68 3.15 -2.91
C LEU A 48 10.22 4.58 -2.79
N PRO A 49 11.03 5.04 -3.76
CA PRO A 49 11.41 6.45 -3.81
C PRO A 49 10.18 7.34 -3.98
N ASP A 50 10.21 8.57 -3.46
CA ASP A 50 9.06 9.49 -3.44
C ASP A 50 8.37 9.61 -4.80
N THR A 51 9.14 9.66 -5.89
CA THR A 51 8.63 9.73 -7.27
C THR A 51 7.74 8.54 -7.64
N GLU A 52 8.09 7.35 -7.17
CA GLU A 52 7.34 6.11 -7.41
C GLU A 52 6.16 5.97 -6.44
N MET A 53 6.28 6.47 -5.20
CA MET A 53 5.15 6.64 -4.27
C MET A 53 4.03 7.49 -4.87
N PHE A 54 4.38 8.63 -5.51
CA PHE A 54 3.39 9.46 -6.19
C PHE A 54 2.70 8.71 -7.33
N ARG A 55 3.43 7.88 -8.09
CA ARG A 55 2.84 7.04 -9.14
C ARG A 55 1.94 5.96 -8.59
N LEU A 56 2.32 5.31 -7.49
CA LEU A 56 1.49 4.33 -6.80
C LEU A 56 0.20 4.99 -6.28
N ALA A 57 0.30 6.14 -5.60
CA ALA A 57 -0.86 6.87 -5.11
C ALA A 57 -1.80 7.34 -6.23
N ASN A 58 -1.26 7.72 -7.40
CA ASN A 58 -2.04 8.11 -8.57
C ASN A 58 -2.64 6.90 -9.32
N ALA A 59 -1.94 5.76 -9.26
CA ALA A 59 -2.42 4.52 -9.82
C ALA A 59 -3.59 3.95 -9.03
N LEU A 60 -3.61 4.11 -7.71
CA LEU A 60 -4.60 3.43 -6.88
C LEU A 60 -6.03 3.90 -7.18
N PRO A 61 -6.96 2.98 -7.51
CA PRO A 61 -8.33 3.37 -7.83
C PRO A 61 -9.02 3.91 -6.58
N VAL A 62 -9.39 5.20 -6.60
CA VAL A 62 -10.24 5.84 -5.56
C VAL A 62 -11.51 5.03 -5.27
N HIS A 63 -11.99 4.27 -6.26
CA HIS A 63 -13.19 3.45 -6.20
C HIS A 63 -13.03 2.16 -5.37
N LEU A 64 -11.80 1.74 -5.04
CA LEU A 64 -11.54 0.53 -4.25
C LEU A 64 -11.60 0.74 -2.73
N SER A 65 -12.03 1.92 -2.26
CA SER A 65 -12.21 2.23 -0.83
C SER A 65 -10.93 1.99 -0.01
N ALA A 66 -9.80 2.36 -0.60
CA ALA A 66 -8.50 2.09 -0.02
C ALA A 66 -7.94 3.35 0.62
N LYS A 67 -7.67 3.28 1.92
CA LYS A 67 -7.06 4.38 2.66
C LYS A 67 -5.55 4.23 2.52
N ILE A 68 -4.92 5.11 1.74
CA ILE A 68 -3.45 5.16 1.66
C ILE A 68 -2.94 5.69 2.99
N GLY A 69 -2.21 4.86 3.74
CA GLY A 69 -1.54 5.26 4.97
C GLY A 69 -0.04 5.22 4.73
N PHE A 70 0.61 6.38 4.68
CA PHE A 70 2.06 6.44 4.70
C PHE A 70 2.52 6.25 6.15
N VAL A 71 3.07 5.08 6.48
CA VAL A 71 3.80 4.90 7.74
C VAL A 71 5.28 5.20 7.46
N GLY A 72 5.56 6.49 7.26
CA GLY A 72 6.88 7.03 7.63
C GLY A 72 6.87 7.14 9.15
N GLY A 73 7.89 6.61 9.82
CA GLY A 73 7.94 6.53 11.27
C GLY A 73 7.62 7.86 11.96
N ALA A 74 6.37 8.02 12.38
CA ALA A 74 5.96 8.95 13.42
C ALA A 74 5.07 8.15 14.36
N MET A 75 5.68 7.82 15.50
CA MET A 75 5.05 7.46 16.75
C MET A 75 3.69 8.19 16.85
N PHE A 76 2.60 7.42 16.85
CA PHE A 76 1.29 7.95 17.20
C PHE A 76 1.39 8.49 18.64
N GLU A 77 1.18 9.80 18.81
CA GLU A 77 0.79 10.43 20.09
C GLU A 77 -0.64 10.94 19.96
#